data_AF-A0A1C4YJV6-F1
#
_entry.id   AF-A0A1C4YJV6-F1
#
_cell.length_a   1.000
_cell.length_b   1.000
_cell.length_c   1.000
_cell.angle_alpha   90.00
_cell.angle_beta   90.00
_cell.angle_gamma   90.00
#
_symmetry.space_group_name_H-M   'P 1'
#
loop_
_entity.id
_entity.type
_entity.pdbx_description
1 polymer ?
#
loop_
_entity_poly.entity_id
_entity_poly.type
_entity_poly.pdbx_seq_one_letter_code
_entity_poly.pdbx_strand_id
1 'polypeptide(L)'
;MSQLELIPTTPVEQPRPGSRADRMRKPFAKDALKQLAEQNGVCVRPLALRRTDTATGLTEVVEVPCGATLAAKCKPCAERGRRLRIQQIREGWHLADEPAVRPDKPGEDVLALVRVRAHLEFEREALRYQPMAPDERAAQIADVDAAIVELDEALAETSLRGHLTPKERDERPRRKRSTRRRQDSPDLPRLPVAPRTVGRAYSGKAGKTHRPSMLITLTLGSHGPVHSHLRRGAYVAPCECGQRHARPV
;
A
#
# COMPACT_ATOMS: atom_id res chain seq x y z
N MET A 1 -24.46 63.95 20.11
CA MET A 1 -23.97 63.82 18.72
C MET A 1 -23.00 62.65 18.72
N SER A 2 -23.30 61.48 18.16
CA SER A 2 -23.54 61.23 16.75
C SER A 2 -24.40 59.97 16.61
N GLN A 3 -25.52 60.06 15.89
CA GLN A 3 -26.38 58.92 15.58
C GLN A 3 -25.73 58.11 14.45
N LEU A 4 -25.43 56.84 14.72
CA LEU A 4 -25.09 55.86 13.69
C LEU A 4 -26.38 55.52 12.94
N GLU A 5 -26.61 56.20 11.83
CA GLU A 5 -27.67 55.84 10.88
C GLU A 5 -27.38 54.45 10.29
N LEU A 6 -28.18 53.48 10.71
CA LEU A 6 -28.29 52.18 10.07
C LEU A 6 -28.81 52.39 8.65
N ILE A 7 -27.97 52.13 7.65
CA ILE A 7 -28.37 52.11 6.23
C ILE A 7 -29.55 51.13 6.10
N PRO A 8 -30.72 51.55 5.61
CA PRO A 8 -31.84 50.65 5.44
C PRO A 8 -31.45 49.57 4.42
N THR A 9 -31.47 48.31 4.84
CA THR A 9 -31.33 47.17 3.93
C THR A 9 -32.53 47.18 2.99
N THR A 10 -32.33 47.70 1.77
CA THR A 10 -33.32 47.61 0.70
C THR A 10 -33.74 46.14 0.54
N PRO A 11 -35.05 45.83 0.50
CA PRO A 11 -35.49 44.46 0.30
C PRO A 11 -34.93 43.96 -1.03
N VAL A 12 -34.22 42.84 -0.99
CA VAL A 12 -33.60 42.26 -2.19
C VAL A 12 -34.73 41.81 -3.10
N GLU A 13 -35.09 42.67 -4.05
CA GLU A 13 -36.11 42.37 -5.06
C GLU A 13 -35.73 41.08 -5.78
N GLN A 14 -36.59 40.07 -5.68
CA GLN A 14 -36.29 38.77 -6.26
C GLN A 14 -36.31 38.93 -7.78
N PRO A 15 -35.22 38.51 -8.47
CA PRO A 15 -35.14 38.69 -9.90
C PRO A 15 -36.26 37.90 -10.58
N ARG A 16 -36.91 38.53 -11.56
CA ARG A 16 -37.99 37.91 -12.33
C ARG A 16 -37.58 36.50 -12.80
N PRO A 17 -38.43 35.47 -12.64
CA PRO A 17 -38.15 34.12 -13.11
C PRO A 17 -37.74 34.12 -14.59
N GLY A 18 -36.63 33.44 -14.91
CA GLY A 18 -36.09 33.39 -16.28
C GLY A 18 -35.26 34.60 -16.72
N SER A 19 -35.20 35.67 -15.93
CA SER A 19 -34.30 36.79 -16.17
C SER A 19 -32.82 36.34 -16.15
N ARG A 20 -31.92 37.15 -16.71
CA ARG A 20 -30.47 36.88 -16.62
C ARG A 20 -30.01 36.77 -15.17
N ALA A 21 -30.54 37.61 -14.29
CA ALA A 21 -30.22 37.61 -12.86
C ALA A 21 -30.69 36.32 -12.16
N ASP A 22 -31.89 35.81 -12.48
CA ASP A 22 -32.37 34.50 -12.01
C ASP A 22 -31.50 33.35 -12.55
N ARG A 23 -31.11 33.39 -13.82
CA ARG A 23 -30.21 32.39 -14.42
C ARG A 23 -28.81 32.40 -13.80
N MET A 24 -28.25 33.57 -13.49
CA MET A 24 -26.95 33.69 -12.85
C MET A 24 -26.93 33.22 -11.39
N ARG A 25 -28.09 33.20 -10.71
CA ARG A 25 -28.22 32.62 -9.36
C ARG A 25 -28.23 31.10 -9.35
N LYS A 26 -28.62 30.46 -10.46
CA LYS A 26 -28.69 28.99 -10.54
C LYS A 26 -27.26 28.41 -10.63
N PRO A 27 -26.99 27.27 -9.98
CA PRO A 27 -25.68 26.64 -10.04
C PRO A 27 -25.37 26.17 -11.46
N PHE A 28 -24.09 26.24 -11.84
CA PHE A 28 -23.66 25.65 -13.10
C PHE A 28 -23.75 24.12 -13.01
N ALA A 29 -24.31 23.49 -14.04
CA ALA A 29 -24.43 22.04 -14.13
C ALA A 29 -23.07 21.32 -13.96
N LYS A 30 -22.00 21.93 -14.47
CA LYS A 30 -20.63 21.41 -14.32
C LYS A 30 -20.15 21.38 -12.87
N ASP A 31 -20.53 22.37 -12.06
CA ASP A 31 -20.13 22.43 -10.67
C ASP A 31 -20.95 21.46 -9.81
N ALA A 32 -22.23 21.26 -10.13
CA ALA A 32 -23.03 20.18 -9.54
C ALA A 32 -22.43 18.79 -9.85
N LEU A 33 -21.99 18.55 -11.09
CA LEU A 33 -21.35 17.28 -11.49
C LEU A 33 -20.02 17.06 -10.76
N LYS A 34 -19.18 18.11 -10.64
CA LYS A 34 -17.94 18.03 -9.85
C LYS A 34 -18.24 17.69 -8.39
N GLN A 35 -19.21 18.35 -7.79
CA GLN A 35 -19.59 18.12 -6.40
C GLN A 35 -20.05 16.67 -6.18
N LEU A 36 -20.88 16.15 -7.08
CA LEU A 36 -21.31 14.75 -7.05
C LEU A 36 -20.14 13.78 -7.20
N ALA A 37 -19.21 14.06 -8.13
CA ALA A 37 -18.02 13.24 -8.31
C ALA A 37 -17.11 13.26 -7.07
N GLU A 38 -16.92 14.41 -6.43
CA GLU A 38 -16.16 14.52 -5.17
C GLU A 38 -16.80 13.73 -4.03
N GLN A 39 -18.13 13.81 -3.88
CA GLN A 39 -18.88 13.07 -2.85
C GLN A 39 -18.70 11.55 -3.00
N ASN A 40 -18.64 11.06 -4.24
CA ASN A 40 -18.43 9.65 -4.54
C ASN A 40 -16.95 9.25 -4.64
N GLY A 41 -16.01 10.17 -4.43
CA GLY A 41 -14.58 9.87 -4.54
C GLY A 41 -14.08 9.62 -5.97
N VAL A 42 -14.83 10.06 -6.99
CA VAL A 42 -14.54 9.90 -8.42
C VAL A 42 -13.70 11.08 -8.93
N CYS A 43 -12.73 10.81 -9.80
CA CYS A 43 -11.84 11.85 -10.33
C CYS A 43 -12.62 12.91 -11.14
N VAL A 44 -12.54 14.19 -10.75
CA VAL A 44 -13.18 15.31 -11.45
C VAL A 44 -12.49 15.71 -12.77
N ARG A 45 -11.35 15.09 -13.07
CA ARG A 45 -10.51 15.40 -14.24
C ARG A 45 -9.89 14.14 -14.83
N PRO A 46 -10.68 13.20 -15.39
CA PRO A 46 -10.12 12.00 -15.99
C PRO A 46 -9.22 12.35 -17.18
N LEU A 47 -8.20 11.52 -17.41
CA LEU A 47 -7.33 11.58 -18.58
C LEU A 47 -7.68 10.40 -19.48
N ALA A 48 -7.98 10.68 -20.74
CA ALA A 48 -8.20 9.64 -21.74
C ALA A 48 -6.84 9.12 -22.22
N LEU A 49 -6.54 7.86 -21.94
CA LEU A 49 -5.38 7.16 -22.46
C LEU A 49 -5.79 6.19 -23.55
N ARG A 50 -4.98 6.14 -24.61
CA ARG A 50 -5.15 5.17 -25.68
C ARG A 50 -4.35 3.91 -25.34
N ARG A 51 -5.04 2.78 -25.19
CA ARG A 51 -4.43 1.47 -24.95
C ARG A 51 -4.57 0.63 -26.20
N THR A 52 -3.44 0.17 -26.72
CA THR A 52 -3.39 -0.75 -27.86
C THR A 52 -2.96 -2.12 -27.36
N ASP A 53 -3.77 -3.13 -27.64
CA ASP A 53 -3.43 -4.53 -27.37
C ASP A 53 -2.38 -5.00 -28.38
N THR A 54 -1.24 -5.50 -27.88
CA THR A 54 -0.12 -5.95 -28.70
C THR A 54 -0.38 -7.27 -29.42
N ALA A 55 -1.35 -8.08 -28.98
CA ALA A 55 -1.69 -9.35 -29.59
C ALA A 55 -2.78 -9.21 -30.68
N THR A 56 -3.79 -8.37 -30.45
CA THR A 56 -4.93 -8.19 -31.36
C THR A 56 -4.83 -6.93 -32.23
N GLY A 57 -4.00 -5.96 -31.86
CA GLY A 57 -3.90 -4.66 -32.51
C GLY A 57 -5.07 -3.71 -32.22
N LEU A 58 -6.08 -4.16 -31.47
CA LEU A 58 -7.25 -3.34 -31.12
C LEU A 58 -6.83 -2.19 -30.21
N THR A 59 -7.40 -1.01 -30.48
CA THR A 59 -7.11 0.21 -29.74
C THR A 59 -8.37 0.71 -29.05
N GLU A 60 -8.31 0.83 -27.73
CA GLU A 60 -9.38 1.33 -26.87
C GLU A 60 -8.96 2.63 -26.18
N VAL A 61 -9.92 3.50 -25.88
CA VAL A 61 -9.70 4.70 -25.07
C VAL A 61 -10.20 4.41 -23.66
N VAL A 62 -9.29 4.43 -22.70
CA VAL A 62 -9.56 4.16 -21.29
C VAL A 62 -9.40 5.46 -20.50
N GLU A 63 -10.40 5.77 -19.69
CA GLU A 63 -10.30 6.89 -18.75
C GLU A 63 -9.55 6.47 -17.49
N VAL A 64 -8.48 7.20 -17.17
CA VAL A 64 -7.71 7.01 -15.94
C VAL A 64 -7.80 8.25 -15.05
N PRO A 65 -7.69 8.10 -13.73
CA PRO A 65 -7.68 9.24 -12.82
C PRO A 65 -6.46 10.14 -13.07
N CYS A 66 -6.60 11.45 -12.89
CA CYS A 66 -5.50 12.41 -13.10
C CYS A 66 -4.31 12.26 -12.15
N GLY A 67 -4.46 11.58 -11.02
CA GLY A 67 -3.38 11.43 -10.03
C GLY A 67 -2.94 12.73 -9.36
N ALA A 68 -3.74 13.80 -9.42
CA ALA A 68 -3.35 15.08 -8.84
C ALA A 68 -3.14 14.98 -7.32
N THR A 69 -2.06 15.58 -6.83
CA THR A 69 -1.66 15.55 -5.42
C THR A 69 -2.22 16.71 -4.60
N LEU A 70 -2.72 17.76 -5.26
CA LEU A 70 -3.31 18.94 -4.64
C LEU A 70 -4.83 18.83 -4.61
N ALA A 71 -5.42 18.98 -3.43
CA ALA A 71 -6.88 18.91 -3.27
C ALA A 71 -7.61 20.01 -4.07
N ALA A 72 -6.99 21.18 -4.26
CA ALA A 72 -7.52 22.25 -5.11
C ALA A 72 -7.67 21.84 -6.59
N LYS A 73 -6.84 20.91 -7.08
CA LYS A 73 -6.92 20.42 -8.47
C LYS A 73 -7.91 19.26 -8.61
N CYS A 74 -7.87 18.32 -7.66
CA CYS A 74 -8.76 17.17 -7.59
C CYS A 74 -8.70 16.57 -6.18
N LYS A 75 -9.65 16.94 -5.34
CA LYS A 75 -9.82 16.41 -3.97
C LYS A 75 -9.79 14.87 -3.91
N PRO A 76 -10.54 14.11 -4.73
CA PRO A 76 -10.61 12.66 -4.59
C PRO A 76 -9.28 11.96 -4.93
N CYS A 77 -8.55 12.43 -5.95
CA CYS A 77 -7.22 11.89 -6.26
C CYS A 77 -6.20 12.22 -5.18
N ALA A 78 -6.23 13.45 -4.65
CA ALA A 78 -5.33 13.88 -3.59
C ALA A 78 -5.55 13.06 -2.30
N GLU A 79 -6.80 12.84 -1.90
CA GLU A 79 -7.14 12.02 -0.73
C GLU A 79 -6.77 10.56 -0.92
N ARG A 80 -7.03 9.98 -2.11
CA ARG A 80 -6.61 8.60 -2.43
C ARG A 80 -5.10 8.45 -2.32
N GLY A 81 -4.34 9.38 -2.89
CA GLY A 81 -2.88 9.40 -2.78
C GLY A 81 -2.39 9.58 -1.34
N ARG A 82 -3.09 10.39 -0.53
CA ARG A 82 -2.80 10.53 0.91
C ARG A 82 -2.98 9.22 1.67
N ARG A 83 -4.10 8.51 1.44
CA ARG A 83 -4.39 7.21 2.08
C ARG A 83 -3.34 6.15 1.72
N LEU A 84 -2.98 6.05 0.44
CA LEU A 84 -1.94 5.13 -0.02
C LEU A 84 -0.61 5.41 0.69
N ARG A 85 -0.21 6.68 0.83
CA ARG A 85 1.04 7.04 1.51
C ARG A 85 1.01 6.73 3.00
N ILE A 86 -0.11 6.95 3.67
CA ILE A 86 -0.28 6.56 5.08
C ILE A 86 -0.06 5.04 5.24
N GLN A 87 -0.62 4.25 4.33
CA GLN A 87 -0.41 2.81 4.31
C GLN A 87 1.06 2.45 4.07
N GLN A 88 1.70 3.00 3.04
CA GLN A 88 3.12 2.75 2.73
C GLN A 88 4.04 3.13 3.91
N ILE A 89 3.73 4.22 4.62
CA ILE A 89 4.47 4.61 5.82
C ILE A 89 4.27 3.57 6.93
N ARG A 90 3.02 3.14 7.19
CA ARG A 90 2.74 2.08 8.19
C ARG A 90 3.46 0.77 7.89
N GLU A 91 3.55 0.41 6.62
CA GLU A 91 4.27 -0.77 6.14
C GLU A 91 5.80 -0.61 6.18
N GLY A 92 6.31 0.55 6.58
CA GLY A 92 7.74 0.75 6.75
C GLY A 92 8.50 0.98 5.45
N TRP A 93 7.85 1.43 4.37
CA TRP A 93 8.55 1.72 3.10
C TRP A 93 9.59 2.84 3.25
N HIS A 94 9.49 3.63 4.32
CA HIS A 94 10.41 4.69 4.70
C HIS A 94 11.56 4.22 5.61
N LEU A 95 11.56 2.96 6.06
CA LEU A 95 12.56 2.44 7.00
C LEU A 95 13.95 2.47 6.38
N ALA A 96 14.92 2.79 7.24
CA ALA A 96 16.32 2.82 6.86
C ALA A 96 16.98 1.45 6.94
N ASP A 97 16.53 0.64 7.89
CA ASP A 97 17.08 -0.65 8.21
C ASP A 97 16.07 -1.73 7.84
N GLU A 98 16.59 -2.91 7.52
CA GLU A 98 15.77 -4.07 7.20
C GLU A 98 14.90 -4.40 8.43
N PRO A 99 13.57 -4.56 8.27
CA PRO A 99 12.73 -4.99 9.38
C PRO A 99 13.19 -6.38 9.83
N ALA A 100 13.59 -6.49 11.10
CA ALA A 100 14.10 -7.74 11.64
C ALA A 100 12.95 -8.76 11.79
N VAL A 101 12.87 -9.73 10.89
CA VAL A 101 12.01 -10.91 11.06
C VAL A 101 12.78 -11.92 11.90
N ARG A 102 12.76 -11.76 13.22
CA ARG A 102 13.33 -12.73 14.15
C ARG A 102 12.22 -13.69 14.60
N PRO A 103 12.37 -15.00 14.40
CA PRO A 103 11.45 -15.96 14.98
C PRO A 103 11.42 -15.81 16.50
N ASP A 104 10.23 -15.93 17.07
CA ASP A 104 10.08 -15.99 18.51
C ASP A 104 10.74 -17.26 19.06
N LYS A 105 11.19 -17.19 20.31
CA LYS A 105 11.70 -18.38 20.98
C LYS A 105 10.54 -19.36 21.20
N PRO A 106 10.74 -20.67 20.95
CA PRO A 106 9.70 -21.66 21.24
C PRO A 106 9.40 -21.68 22.73
N GLY A 107 8.12 -21.89 23.06
CA GLY A 107 7.67 -22.11 24.43
C GLY A 107 8.26 -23.40 25.02
N GLU A 108 8.24 -23.50 26.35
CA GLU A 108 8.74 -24.67 27.06
C GLU A 108 7.92 -25.93 26.78
N ASP A 109 6.62 -25.78 26.59
CA ASP A 109 5.66 -26.79 26.14
C ASP A 109 6.07 -27.39 24.78
N VAL A 110 6.37 -26.54 23.80
CA VAL A 110 6.84 -26.97 22.47
C VAL A 110 8.17 -27.71 22.61
N LEU A 111 9.10 -27.21 23.43
CA LEU A 111 10.38 -27.86 23.67
C LEU A 111 10.22 -29.23 24.37
N ALA A 112 9.23 -29.38 25.25
CA ALA A 112 8.92 -30.65 25.90
C ALA A 112 8.41 -31.68 24.88
N LEU A 113 7.49 -31.29 23.98
CA LEU A 113 7.01 -32.15 22.90
C LEU A 113 8.15 -32.57 21.96
N VAL A 114 9.01 -31.62 21.56
CA VAL A 114 10.20 -31.92 20.74
C VAL A 114 11.15 -32.89 21.44
N ARG A 115 11.32 -32.76 22.76
CA ARG A 115 12.16 -33.68 23.55
C ARG A 115 11.59 -35.10 23.56
N VAL A 116 10.28 -35.24 23.83
CA VAL A 116 9.60 -36.55 23.77
C VAL A 116 9.73 -37.15 22.36
N ARG A 117 9.58 -36.32 21.32
CA ARG A 117 9.73 -36.76 19.93
C ARG A 117 11.12 -37.32 19.66
N ALA A 118 12.16 -36.68 20.17
CA ALA A 118 13.54 -37.14 20.04
C ALA A 118 13.77 -38.47 20.76
N HIS A 119 13.14 -38.69 21.93
CA HIS A 119 13.22 -39.97 22.63
C HIS A 119 12.57 -41.10 21.83
N LEU A 120 11.39 -40.88 21.24
CA LEU A 120 10.72 -41.88 20.41
C LEU A 120 11.54 -42.24 19.15
N GLU A 121 12.18 -41.27 18.49
CA GLU A 121 13.09 -41.55 17.37
C GLU A 121 14.31 -42.37 17.81
N PHE A 122 14.85 -42.09 19.00
CA PHE A 122 15.96 -42.85 19.57
C PHE A 122 15.53 -44.30 19.86
N GLU A 123 14.38 -44.50 20.48
CA GLU A 123 13.81 -45.84 20.74
C GLU A 123 13.58 -46.61 19.44
N ARG A 124 12.99 -45.95 18.44
CA ARG A 124 12.77 -46.51 17.11
C ARG A 124 14.06 -47.02 16.46
N GLU A 125 15.13 -46.24 16.52
CA GLU A 125 16.43 -46.64 15.97
C GLU A 125 17.07 -47.75 16.81
N ALA A 126 16.96 -47.69 18.14
CA ALA A 126 17.48 -48.72 19.03
C ALA A 126 16.87 -50.11 18.74
N LEU A 127 15.56 -50.18 18.43
CA LEU A 127 14.86 -51.42 18.08
C LEU A 127 15.46 -52.12 16.85
N ARG A 128 16.11 -51.39 15.94
CA ARG A 128 16.78 -51.98 14.76
C ARG A 128 17.96 -52.87 15.13
N TYR A 129 18.63 -52.55 16.24
CA TYR A 129 19.83 -53.26 16.70
C TYR A 129 19.56 -54.25 17.83
N GLN A 130 18.38 -54.21 18.44
CA GLN A 130 18.01 -55.16 19.49
C GLN A 130 17.90 -56.59 18.93
N PRO A 131 18.42 -57.60 19.66
CA PRO A 131 18.27 -59.00 19.29
C PRO A 131 16.83 -59.46 19.60
N MET A 132 16.01 -59.57 18.55
CA MET A 132 14.61 -59.99 18.62
C MET A 132 14.17 -60.59 17.29
N ALA A 133 13.04 -61.31 17.29
CA ALA A 133 12.48 -61.86 16.06
C ALA A 133 12.07 -60.72 15.10
N PRO A 134 12.18 -60.92 13.77
CA PRO A 134 11.83 -59.88 12.79
C PRO A 134 10.40 -59.35 12.93
N ASP A 135 9.44 -60.24 13.21
CA ASP A 135 8.02 -59.88 13.32
C ASP A 135 7.73 -59.06 14.59
N GLU A 136 8.35 -59.43 15.71
CA GLU A 136 8.26 -58.68 16.98
C GLU A 136 8.88 -57.28 16.84
N ARG A 137 10.03 -57.17 16.15
CA ARG A 137 10.66 -55.89 15.84
C ARG A 137 9.74 -55.01 15.00
N ALA A 138 9.13 -55.58 13.96
CA ALA A 138 8.23 -54.84 13.09
C ALA A 138 7.01 -54.30 13.86
N ALA A 139 6.43 -55.10 14.76
CA ALA A 139 5.33 -54.67 15.62
C ALA A 139 5.73 -53.51 16.55
N GLN A 140 6.87 -53.63 17.26
CA GLN A 140 7.32 -52.56 18.17
C GLN A 140 7.68 -51.27 17.43
N ILE A 141 8.29 -51.36 16.24
CA ILE A 141 8.55 -50.19 15.40
C ILE A 141 7.23 -49.53 14.97
N ALA A 142 6.20 -50.32 14.64
CA ALA A 142 4.89 -49.78 14.27
C ALA A 142 4.22 -49.03 15.43
N ASP A 143 4.33 -49.54 16.66
CA ASP A 143 3.79 -48.87 17.87
C ASP A 143 4.50 -47.53 18.12
N VAL A 144 5.84 -47.51 18.02
CA VAL A 144 6.60 -46.26 18.16
C VAL A 144 6.27 -45.30 17.02
N ASP A 145 6.12 -45.79 15.78
CA ASP A 145 5.72 -44.99 14.64
C ASP A 145 4.32 -44.38 14.82
N ALA A 146 3.39 -45.08 15.49
CA ALA A 146 2.06 -44.55 15.83
C ALA A 146 2.15 -43.44 16.89
N ALA A 147 2.89 -43.65 17.98
CA ALA A 147 3.12 -42.63 19.01
C ALA A 147 3.80 -41.37 18.45
N ILE A 148 4.70 -41.56 17.49
CA ILE A 148 5.34 -40.49 16.72
C ILE A 148 4.32 -39.67 15.94
N VAL A 149 3.35 -40.32 15.28
CA VAL A 149 2.31 -39.63 14.50
C VAL A 149 1.43 -38.79 15.42
N GLU A 150 0.97 -39.35 16.54
CA GLU A 150 0.18 -38.61 17.54
C GLU A 150 0.93 -37.38 18.06
N LEU A 151 2.24 -37.50 18.29
CA LEU A 151 3.06 -36.39 18.77
C LEU A 151 3.31 -35.33 17.68
N ASP A 152 3.48 -35.75 16.42
CA ASP A 152 3.59 -34.84 15.28
C ASP A 152 2.27 -34.09 15.04
N GLU A 153 1.11 -34.71 15.30
CA GLU A 153 -0.20 -34.04 15.30
C GLU A 153 -0.29 -32.99 16.42
N ALA A 154 0.11 -33.34 17.64
CA ALA A 154 0.16 -32.39 18.75
C ALA A 154 1.12 -31.21 18.47
N LEU A 155 2.28 -31.47 17.85
CA LEU A 155 3.21 -30.43 17.42
C LEU A 155 2.64 -29.55 16.31
N ALA A 156 1.79 -30.08 15.43
CA ALA A 156 1.14 -29.32 14.36
C ALA A 156 0.11 -28.31 14.88
N GLU A 157 -0.44 -28.52 16.08
CA GLU A 157 -1.31 -27.56 16.76
C GLU A 157 -0.52 -26.40 17.40
N THR A 158 0.80 -26.55 17.57
CA THR A 158 1.65 -25.49 18.13
C THR A 158 2.07 -24.46 17.07
N SER A 159 2.68 -23.36 17.51
CA SER A 159 3.23 -22.33 16.62
C SER A 159 4.56 -22.72 15.97
N LEU A 160 4.97 -23.99 16.02
CA LEU A 160 6.22 -24.46 15.44
C LEU A 160 6.13 -24.45 13.91
N ARG A 161 7.06 -23.75 13.26
CA ARG A 161 7.13 -23.71 11.80
C ARG A 161 7.90 -24.91 11.25
N GLY A 162 7.24 -25.70 10.41
CA GLY A 162 7.86 -26.81 9.67
C GLY A 162 7.49 -28.19 10.25
N HIS A 163 8.07 -29.24 9.69
CA HIS A 163 7.88 -30.62 10.15
C HIS A 163 9.21 -31.18 10.66
N LEU A 164 9.16 -32.00 11.71
CA LEU A 164 10.34 -32.67 12.26
C LEU A 164 10.69 -33.94 11.49
N THR A 165 9.73 -34.53 10.77
CA THR A 165 9.94 -35.71 9.95
C THR A 165 10.86 -35.40 8.75
N PRO A 166 11.94 -36.18 8.56
CA PRO A 166 12.76 -36.09 7.37
C PRO A 166 11.93 -36.35 6.11
N LYS A 167 12.12 -35.51 5.07
CA LYS A 167 11.40 -35.57 3.78
C LYS A 167 11.55 -36.87 3.01
N GLU A 168 12.44 -37.76 3.43
CA GLU A 168 12.59 -39.09 2.84
C GLU A 168 11.41 -40.01 3.17
N ARG A 169 10.62 -39.68 4.20
CA ARG A 169 9.35 -40.33 4.52
C ARG A 169 8.18 -39.83 3.65
N ASP A 170 8.36 -38.74 2.90
CA ASP A 170 7.38 -38.32 1.89
C ASP A 170 7.53 -39.21 0.66
N GLU A 171 6.64 -40.19 0.49
CA GLU A 171 6.59 -41.07 -0.69
C GLU A 171 6.37 -40.31 -2.01
N ARG A 172 5.98 -39.04 -1.94
CA ARG A 172 5.67 -38.22 -3.12
C ARG A 172 6.95 -37.61 -3.71
N PRO A 173 7.39 -38.04 -4.91
CA PRO A 173 8.54 -37.41 -5.54
C PRO A 173 8.26 -35.92 -5.76
N ARG A 174 9.16 -35.06 -5.27
CA ARG A 174 9.05 -33.61 -5.43
C ARG A 174 8.85 -33.30 -6.92
N ARG A 175 7.71 -32.67 -7.24
CA ARG A 175 7.38 -32.28 -8.61
C ARG A 175 8.37 -31.21 -9.10
N LYS A 176 9.46 -31.66 -9.73
CA LYS A 176 10.43 -30.78 -10.39
C LYS A 176 9.83 -30.33 -11.72
N ARG A 177 9.31 -29.11 -11.76
CA ARG A 177 9.10 -28.43 -13.03
C ARG A 177 10.45 -27.92 -13.52
N SER A 178 10.78 -28.23 -14.77
CA SER A 178 11.97 -27.71 -15.41
C SER A 178 11.92 -26.18 -15.41
N THR A 179 12.85 -25.56 -14.71
CA THR A 179 13.14 -24.13 -14.82
C THR A 179 14.16 -23.86 -15.93
N ARG A 180 14.46 -24.87 -16.77
CA ARG A 180 15.43 -24.75 -17.86
C ARG A 180 14.89 -23.72 -18.85
N ARG A 181 15.72 -22.71 -19.11
CA ARG A 181 15.39 -21.61 -20.00
C ARG A 181 15.24 -22.13 -21.41
N ARG A 182 14.33 -21.50 -22.16
CA ARG A 182 14.26 -21.70 -23.59
C ARG A 182 15.61 -21.28 -24.19
N GLN A 183 16.15 -22.09 -25.10
CA GLN A 183 17.43 -21.83 -25.75
C GLN A 183 17.31 -20.82 -26.90
N ASP A 184 16.08 -20.42 -27.22
CA ASP A 184 15.70 -19.52 -28.31
C ASP A 184 15.82 -18.03 -27.94
N SER A 185 16.09 -17.69 -26.68
CA SER A 185 16.13 -16.31 -26.18
C SER A 185 17.53 -15.95 -25.67
N PRO A 186 18.10 -14.80 -26.09
CA PRO A 186 19.39 -14.35 -25.62
C PRO A 186 19.37 -14.06 -24.12
N ASP A 187 20.50 -14.30 -23.43
CA ASP A 187 20.58 -14.04 -21.99
C ASP A 187 20.67 -12.54 -21.72
N LEU A 188 19.53 -11.93 -21.40
CA LEU A 188 19.45 -10.52 -21.05
C LEU A 188 20.19 -10.27 -19.72
N PRO A 189 20.86 -9.11 -19.58
CA PRO A 189 21.51 -8.74 -18.33
C PRO A 189 20.47 -8.71 -17.20
N ARG A 190 20.75 -9.48 -16.15
CA ARG A 190 19.87 -9.56 -14.99
C ARG A 190 20.35 -8.63 -13.91
N LEU A 191 19.40 -7.96 -13.26
CA LEU A 191 19.68 -7.30 -12.01
C LEU A 191 20.02 -8.39 -10.96
N PRO A 192 21.18 -8.30 -10.26
CA PRO A 192 21.51 -9.25 -9.22
C PRO A 192 20.46 -9.19 -8.11
N VAL A 193 19.99 -10.37 -7.68
CA VAL A 193 19.01 -10.48 -6.59
C VAL A 193 19.72 -10.17 -5.28
N ALA A 194 19.34 -9.09 -4.63
CA ALA A 194 19.87 -8.72 -3.31
C ALA A 194 18.90 -9.20 -2.20
N PRO A 195 19.41 -9.75 -1.10
CA PRO A 195 18.59 -10.18 0.05
C PRO A 195 18.23 -8.96 0.93
N ARG A 196 17.67 -7.91 0.33
CA ARG A 196 17.23 -6.70 1.03
C ARG A 196 15.87 -6.28 0.50
N THR A 197 14.96 -5.89 1.37
CA THR A 197 13.70 -5.26 0.98
C THR A 197 13.81 -3.74 0.94
N VAL A 198 14.79 -3.17 1.65
CA VAL A 198 15.05 -1.73 1.63
C VAL A 198 15.67 -1.30 0.29
N GLY A 199 15.05 -0.30 -0.34
CA GLY A 199 15.49 0.27 -1.61
C GLY A 199 16.88 0.94 -1.54
N ARG A 200 17.50 1.11 -2.72
CA ARG A 200 18.80 1.79 -2.84
C ARG A 200 18.73 3.22 -2.27
N ALA A 201 19.74 3.57 -1.48
CA ALA A 201 19.96 4.93 -1.02
C ALA A 201 20.74 5.72 -2.08
N TYR A 202 20.27 6.93 -2.39
CA TYR A 202 20.91 7.85 -3.32
C TYR A 202 21.61 8.97 -2.54
N SER A 203 22.83 9.32 -2.93
CA SER A 203 23.53 10.48 -2.39
C SER A 203 22.99 11.77 -3.04
N GLY A 204 22.60 12.72 -2.21
CA GLY A 204 22.21 14.07 -2.57
C GLY A 204 23.31 15.09 -2.29
N LYS A 205 22.99 16.37 -2.45
CA LYS A 205 23.91 17.49 -2.17
C LYS A 205 24.18 17.58 -0.66
N ALA A 206 25.37 18.08 -0.31
CA ALA A 206 25.79 18.34 1.07
C ALA A 206 25.75 17.08 1.99
N GLY A 207 26.11 15.90 1.45
CA GLY A 207 26.20 14.66 2.22
C GLY A 207 24.85 14.07 2.66
N LYS A 208 23.72 14.61 2.17
CA LYS A 208 22.39 14.08 2.49
C LYS A 208 22.12 12.82 1.69
N THR A 209 21.58 11.79 2.32
CA THR A 209 21.17 10.55 1.66
C THR A 209 19.65 10.53 1.50
N HIS A 210 19.17 10.26 0.29
CA HIS A 210 17.75 10.20 -0.04
C HIS A 210 17.39 8.80 -0.52
N ARG A 211 16.34 8.21 0.05
CA ARG A 211 15.73 7.00 -0.50
C ARG A 211 14.54 7.36 -1.38
N PRO A 212 14.26 6.63 -2.46
CA PRO A 212 13.17 6.96 -3.38
C PRO A 212 11.79 6.90 -2.70
N SER A 213 11.65 6.14 -1.61
CA SER A 213 10.47 6.10 -0.75
C SER A 213 10.36 7.27 0.24
N MET A 214 11.38 8.14 0.35
CA MET A 214 11.36 9.35 1.16
C MET A 214 10.79 10.58 0.45
N LEU A 215 10.22 10.44 -0.75
CA LEU A 215 9.45 11.52 -1.36
C LEU A 215 8.15 11.73 -0.58
N ILE A 216 8.24 12.48 0.53
CA ILE A 216 7.10 12.99 1.26
C ILE A 216 6.33 13.89 0.30
N THR A 217 5.37 13.30 -0.38
CA THR A 217 4.42 14.07 -1.16
C THR A 217 3.39 14.58 -0.18
N LEU A 218 3.66 15.76 0.38
CA LEU A 218 2.69 16.49 1.17
C LEU A 218 1.47 16.74 0.28
N THR A 219 0.38 16.02 0.56
CA THR A 219 -0.95 16.38 0.07
C THR A 219 -1.38 17.56 0.91
N LEU A 220 -0.86 18.73 0.54
CA LEU A 220 -1.23 19.97 1.19
C LEU A 220 -2.73 20.15 0.95
N GLY A 221 -3.47 20.49 2.02
CA GLY A 221 -4.72 21.19 1.84
C GLY A 221 -4.45 22.39 0.94
N SER A 222 -5.42 22.78 0.10
CA SER A 222 -5.26 23.96 -0.76
C SER A 222 -4.60 25.06 0.07
N HIS A 223 -3.41 25.51 -0.33
CA HIS A 223 -2.94 26.81 0.13
C HIS A 223 -4.09 27.74 -0.22
N GLY A 224 -4.66 28.41 0.77
CA GLY A 224 -5.78 29.33 0.54
C GLY A 224 -5.45 30.33 -0.57
N PRO A 225 -6.44 31.10 -1.04
CA PRO A 225 -6.22 32.10 -2.08
C PRO A 225 -4.93 32.90 -1.83
N VAL A 226 -4.00 32.89 -2.79
CA VAL A 226 -2.75 33.66 -2.66
C VAL A 226 -3.11 35.14 -2.82
N HIS A 227 -3.18 35.85 -1.69
CA HIS A 227 -3.47 37.28 -1.67
C HIS A 227 -2.32 38.05 -2.33
N SER A 228 -2.58 38.63 -3.49
CA SER A 228 -1.61 39.43 -4.24
C SER A 228 -1.91 40.92 -4.14
N HIS A 229 -0.86 41.73 -4.06
CA HIS A 229 -0.93 43.19 -4.10
C HIS A 229 -0.64 43.67 -5.52
N LEU A 230 -1.48 43.29 -6.48
CA LEU A 230 -1.33 43.73 -7.87
C LEU A 230 -1.59 45.25 -7.96
N ARG A 231 -0.58 46.02 -8.39
CA ARG A 231 -0.74 47.45 -8.69
C ARG A 231 -0.94 47.65 -10.20
N ARG A 232 -1.86 48.55 -10.56
CA ARG A 232 -1.95 49.12 -11.91
C ARG A 232 -1.66 50.62 -11.77
N GLY A 233 -0.41 51.00 -12.00
CA GLY A 233 0.07 52.37 -11.72
C GLY A 233 0.05 52.68 -10.21
N ALA A 234 -0.51 53.83 -9.84
CA ALA A 234 -0.55 54.30 -8.45
C ALA A 234 -1.56 53.54 -7.56
N TYR A 235 -2.50 52.80 -8.15
CA TYR A 235 -3.62 52.18 -7.43
C TYR A 235 -3.39 50.68 -7.15
N VAL A 236 -3.79 50.24 -5.95
CA VAL A 236 -3.80 48.81 -5.56
C VAL A 236 -5.10 48.19 -6.04
N ALA A 237 -5.00 47.26 -6.99
CA ALA A 237 -6.14 46.52 -7.49
C ALA A 237 -6.78 45.70 -6.34
N PRO A 238 -8.12 45.59 -6.30
CA PRO A 238 -8.77 44.72 -5.34
C PRO A 238 -8.33 43.27 -5.58
N CYS A 239 -7.97 42.57 -4.52
CA CYS A 239 -7.73 41.13 -4.58
C CYS A 239 -9.07 40.39 -4.82
N GLU A 240 -9.00 39.14 -5.28
CA GLU A 240 -10.19 38.29 -5.48
C GLU A 240 -11.00 38.07 -4.19
N CYS A 241 -10.41 38.31 -3.01
CA CYS A 241 -11.12 38.30 -1.73
C CYS A 241 -11.88 39.60 -1.41
N GLY A 242 -11.87 40.59 -2.31
CA GLY A 242 -12.53 41.89 -2.13
C GLY A 242 -11.77 42.91 -1.29
N GLN A 243 -10.64 42.54 -0.69
CA GLN A 243 -9.80 43.45 0.09
C GLN A 243 -8.60 43.97 -0.71
N ARG A 244 -8.14 45.18 -0.40
CA ARG A 244 -6.91 45.75 -0.95
C ARG A 244 -5.76 45.48 0.02
N HIS A 245 -4.92 44.50 -0.31
CA HIS A 245 -3.75 44.19 0.51
C HIS A 245 -2.63 45.20 0.19
N ALA A 246 -2.40 46.15 1.09
CA ALA A 246 -1.18 46.95 1.09
C ALA A 246 -0.03 46.10 1.67
N ARG A 247 1.19 46.29 1.15
CA ARG A 247 2.38 45.59 1.65
C ARG A 247 2.57 45.98 3.13
N PRO A 248 2.75 45.03 4.07
CA PRO A 248 3.19 45.37 5.41
C PRO A 248 4.59 45.97 5.33
N VAL A 249 4.79 47.09 6.03
CA VAL A 249 6.09 47.78 6.15
C VAL A 249 7.10 46.84 6.80
#